data_AF-A0A3B0VSS6-F1
#
_entry.id   AF-A0A3B0VSS6-F1
#
_cell.length_a   1.000
_cell.length_b   1.000
_cell.length_c   1.000
_cell.angle_alpha   90.00
_cell.angle_beta   90.00
_cell.angle_gamma   90.00
#
_symmetry.space_group_name_H-M   'P 1'
#
loop_
_entity.id
_entity.type
_entity.pdbx_description
1 polymer ?
#
loop_
_entity_poly.entity_id
_entity_poly.type
_entity_poly.pdbx_seq_one_letter_code
_entity_poly.pdbx_strand_id
1 'polypeptide(L)'
;MENKELVILVAAVIAATASIASILINIYISSKSQRRNRIWENEFERIFELEEKVGILVDDLIYFRCRSKEEKDKFFEMQNYLPNAMGRFRRYPELHEALRLVSHDANWYFGRDMKHGSKEEYEEAKNNLESSYKCFIKACDKILERK
;
A
#
# COMPACT_ATOMS: atom_id res chain seq x y z
N MET A 1 -29.13 -55.30 29.42
CA MET A 1 -29.20 -54.49 28.18
C MET A 1 -29.05 -53.00 28.46
N GLU A 2 -29.55 -52.50 29.60
CA GLU A 2 -29.43 -51.09 30.04
C GLU A 2 -28.03 -50.45 29.94
N ASN A 3 -26.96 -51.14 30.36
CA ASN A 3 -25.62 -50.52 30.38
C ASN A 3 -25.09 -50.13 28.99
N LYS A 4 -25.48 -50.85 27.91
CA LYS A 4 -25.02 -50.51 26.55
C LYS A 4 -25.73 -49.25 26.03
N GLU A 5 -27.02 -49.12 26.28
CA GLU A 5 -27.81 -47.95 25.88
C GLU A 5 -27.36 -46.69 26.62
N LEU A 6 -27.04 -46.81 27.92
CA LEU A 6 -26.49 -45.73 28.72
C LEU A 6 -25.13 -45.24 28.19
N VAL A 7 -24.24 -46.16 27.80
CA VAL A 7 -22.94 -45.81 27.21
C VAL A 7 -23.10 -45.13 25.85
N ILE A 8 -24.04 -45.60 25.01
CA ILE A 8 -24.33 -44.98 23.71
C ILE A 8 -24.88 -43.56 23.90
N LEU A 9 -25.79 -43.36 24.85
CA LEU A 9 -26.36 -42.04 25.16
C LEU A 9 -25.28 -41.06 25.65
N VAL A 10 -24.43 -41.48 26.58
CA VAL A 10 -23.33 -40.65 27.10
C VAL A 10 -22.34 -40.31 25.99
N ALA A 11 -21.97 -41.28 25.15
CA ALA A 11 -21.09 -41.04 24.01
C ALA A 11 -21.71 -40.04 23.00
N ALA A 12 -23.01 -40.14 22.74
CA ALA A 12 -23.72 -39.22 21.84
C ALA A 12 -23.73 -37.77 22.39
N VAL A 13 -23.92 -37.59 23.69
CA VAL A 13 -23.89 -36.26 24.34
C VAL A 13 -22.47 -35.67 24.31
N ILE A 14 -21.44 -36.47 24.57
CA ILE A 14 -20.05 -36.03 24.47
C ILE A 14 -19.69 -35.64 23.03
N ALA A 15 -20.11 -36.44 22.05
CA ALA A 15 -19.89 -36.12 20.64
C ALA A 15 -20.61 -34.82 20.22
N ALA A 16 -21.86 -34.63 20.66
CA ALA A 16 -22.63 -33.43 20.36
C ALA A 16 -21.98 -32.17 20.96
N THR A 17 -21.54 -32.24 22.22
CA THR A 17 -20.87 -31.12 22.90
C THR A 17 -19.52 -30.79 22.26
N ALA A 18 -18.71 -31.81 21.91
CA ALA A 18 -17.47 -31.62 21.18
C ALA A 18 -17.67 -30.98 19.80
N SER A 19 -18.73 -31.39 19.08
CA SER A 19 -19.08 -30.82 17.77
C SER A 19 -19.47 -29.34 17.88
N ILE A 20 -20.33 -28.99 18.84
CA ILE A 20 -20.74 -27.59 19.09
C ILE A 20 -19.52 -26.74 19.46
N ALA A 21 -18.65 -27.24 20.35
CA ALA A 21 -17.43 -26.53 20.73
C ALA A 21 -16.50 -26.29 19.53
N SER A 22 -16.32 -27.30 18.67
CA SER A 22 -15.52 -27.19 17.44
C SER A 22 -16.08 -26.13 16.48
N ILE A 23 -17.40 -26.11 16.28
CA ILE A 23 -18.08 -25.11 15.44
C ILE A 23 -17.86 -23.70 15.99
N LEU A 24 -18.04 -23.49 17.30
CA LEU A 24 -17.86 -22.19 17.93
C LEU A 24 -16.42 -21.68 17.81
N ILE A 25 -15.42 -22.55 18.01
CA ILE A 25 -14.01 -22.23 17.83
C ILE A 25 -13.73 -21.85 16.37
N ASN A 26 -14.25 -22.62 15.42
CA ASN A 26 -14.07 -22.34 13.99
C ASN A 26 -14.70 -21.00 13.59
N ILE A 27 -15.91 -20.70 14.07
CA ILE A 27 -16.57 -19.41 13.82
C ILE A 27 -15.73 -18.27 14.38
N TYR A 28 -15.21 -18.41 15.60
CA TYR A 28 -14.38 -17.39 16.24
C TYR A 28 -13.07 -17.14 15.46
N ILE A 29 -12.36 -18.20 15.11
CA ILE A 29 -11.10 -18.11 14.34
C ILE A 29 -11.35 -17.53 12.96
N SER A 30 -12.38 -18.03 12.26
CA SER A 30 -12.77 -17.56 10.93
C SER A 30 -13.15 -16.08 10.94
N SER A 31 -13.97 -15.64 11.91
CA SER A 31 -14.37 -14.24 12.04
C SER A 31 -13.17 -13.31 12.28
N LYS A 32 -12.24 -13.70 13.17
CA LYS A 32 -11.01 -12.94 13.41
C LYS A 32 -10.11 -12.90 12.18
N SER A 33 -10.03 -13.99 11.43
CA SER A 33 -9.26 -14.05 10.19
C SER A 33 -9.87 -13.15 9.10
N GLN A 34 -11.19 -13.21 8.91
CA GLN A 34 -11.91 -12.38 7.94
C GLN A 34 -11.72 -10.88 8.21
N ARG A 35 -11.77 -10.45 9.48
CA ARG A 35 -11.53 -9.05 9.84
C ARG A 35 -10.10 -8.60 9.48
N ARG A 36 -9.10 -9.44 9.76
CA ARG A 36 -7.70 -9.13 9.42
C ARG A 36 -7.50 -9.09 7.90
N ASN A 37 -8.07 -10.04 7.17
CA ASN A 37 -7.98 -10.09 5.71
C ASN A 37 -8.61 -8.85 5.09
N ARG A 38 -9.79 -8.43 5.55
CA ARG A 38 -10.44 -7.21 5.05
C ARG A 38 -9.64 -5.93 5.32
N ILE A 39 -9.03 -5.83 6.50
CA ILE A 39 -8.13 -4.69 6.81
C ILE A 39 -6.93 -4.72 5.86
N TRP A 40 -6.36 -5.90 5.63
CA TRP A 40 -5.25 -6.05 4.69
C TRP A 40 -5.63 -5.72 3.26
N GLU A 41 -6.77 -6.20 2.76
CA GLU A 41 -7.30 -5.88 1.42
C GLU A 41 -7.42 -4.36 1.21
N ASN A 42 -8.01 -3.66 2.18
CA ASN A 42 -8.11 -2.20 2.11
C ASN A 42 -6.74 -1.50 2.09
N GLU A 43 -5.73 -2.11 2.70
CA GLU A 43 -4.37 -1.55 2.74
C GLU A 43 -3.60 -1.85 1.46
N PHE A 44 -3.82 -3.03 0.86
CA PHE A 44 -3.37 -3.34 -0.49
C PHE A 44 -3.92 -2.34 -1.50
N GLU A 45 -5.24 -2.12 -1.49
CA GLU A 45 -5.90 -1.18 -2.40
C GLU A 45 -5.32 0.24 -2.28
N ARG A 46 -5.08 0.71 -1.04
CA ARG A 46 -4.46 2.02 -0.80
C ARG A 46 -3.03 2.11 -1.32
N ILE A 47 -2.23 1.04 -1.19
CA ILE A 47 -0.85 1.02 -1.68
C ILE A 47 -0.85 1.04 -3.21
N PHE A 48 -1.72 0.26 -3.86
CA PHE A 48 -1.85 0.28 -5.31
C PHE A 48 -2.30 1.64 -5.84
N GLU A 49 -3.29 2.27 -5.20
CA GLU A 49 -3.73 3.62 -5.59
C GLU A 49 -2.59 4.64 -5.47
N LEU A 50 -1.78 4.53 -4.41
CA LEU A 50 -0.61 5.38 -4.22
C LEU A 50 0.45 5.13 -5.29
N GLU A 51 0.74 3.87 -5.58
CA GLU A 51 1.71 3.45 -6.59
C GLU A 51 1.35 3.96 -7.98
N GLU A 52 0.09 3.80 -8.38
CA GLU A 52 -0.43 4.30 -9.66
C GLU A 52 -0.27 5.82 -9.75
N LYS A 53 -0.70 6.56 -8.72
CA LYS A 53 -0.60 8.03 -8.71
C LYS A 53 0.85 8.53 -8.76
N VAL A 54 1.76 7.87 -8.03
CA VAL A 54 3.18 8.22 -8.05
C VAL A 54 3.82 7.86 -9.38
N GLY A 55 3.46 6.71 -9.97
CA GLY A 55 3.91 6.31 -11.30
C GLY A 55 3.51 7.33 -12.36
N ILE A 56 2.24 7.73 -12.40
CA ILE A 56 1.74 8.76 -13.32
C ILE A 56 2.50 10.07 -13.13
N LEU A 57 2.72 10.52 -11.90
CA LEU A 57 3.49 11.74 -11.62
C LEU A 57 4.90 11.68 -12.20
N VAL A 58 5.61 10.56 -11.99
CA VAL A 58 6.99 10.39 -12.46
C VAL A 58 7.02 10.32 -13.99
N ASP A 59 6.09 9.60 -14.61
CA ASP A 59 5.99 9.49 -16.06
C ASP A 59 5.67 10.84 -16.72
N ASP A 60 4.73 11.60 -16.15
CA ASP A 60 4.37 12.94 -16.64
C ASP A 60 5.58 13.89 -16.62
N LEU A 61 6.40 13.83 -15.56
CA LEU A 61 7.60 14.64 -15.44
C LEU A 61 8.69 14.22 -16.42
N ILE A 62 9.00 12.93 -16.50
CA ILE A 62 10.12 12.42 -17.30
C ILE A 62 9.82 12.50 -18.80
N TYR A 63 8.61 12.11 -19.22
CA TYR A 63 8.30 11.93 -20.64
C TYR A 63 7.59 13.12 -21.27
N PHE A 64 6.64 13.74 -20.56
CA PHE A 64 5.75 14.70 -21.21
C PHE A 64 6.20 16.15 -21.11
N ARG A 65 7.16 16.49 -20.22
CA ARG A 65 7.59 17.87 -19.88
C ARG A 65 6.38 18.76 -19.63
N CYS A 66 6.05 19.07 -18.38
CA CYS A 66 4.84 19.79 -17.99
C CYS A 66 4.76 21.22 -18.59
N ARG A 67 4.30 21.36 -19.84
CA ARG A 67 4.32 22.62 -20.60
C ARG A 67 2.96 23.28 -20.62
N SER A 68 1.89 22.50 -20.66
CA SER A 68 0.53 23.00 -20.62
C SER A 68 0.12 23.42 -19.22
N LYS A 69 -0.92 24.27 -19.12
CA LYS A 69 -1.49 24.68 -17.84
C LYS A 69 -2.08 23.47 -17.09
N GLU A 70 -2.77 22.58 -17.80
CA GLU A 70 -3.40 21.39 -17.24
C GLU A 70 -2.38 20.44 -16.61
N GLU A 71 -1.23 20.22 -17.24
CA GLU A 71 -0.15 19.38 -16.68
C GLU A 71 0.43 19.99 -15.40
N LYS A 72 0.58 21.32 -15.35
CA LYS A 72 1.05 22.02 -14.16
C LYS A 72 0.04 21.93 -13.02
N ASP A 73 -1.24 22.11 -13.33
CA ASP A 73 -2.31 21.99 -12.35
C ASP A 73 -2.35 20.57 -11.75
N LYS A 74 -2.25 19.53 -12.58
CA LYS A 74 -2.12 18.13 -12.13
C LYS A 74 -0.90 17.90 -11.25
N PHE A 75 0.26 18.48 -11.62
CA PHE A 75 1.46 18.39 -10.79
C PHE A 75 1.23 19.01 -9.40
N PHE A 76 0.62 20.20 -9.33
CA PHE A 76 0.33 20.85 -8.05
C PHE A 76 -0.70 20.09 -7.22
N GLU A 77 -1.72 19.50 -7.85
CA GLU A 77 -2.66 18.60 -7.17
C GLU A 77 -1.93 17.42 -6.54
N MET A 78 -1.01 16.80 -7.27
CA MET A 78 -0.19 15.72 -6.74
C MET A 78 0.73 16.16 -5.61
N GLN A 79 1.34 17.35 -5.69
CA GLN A 79 2.14 17.91 -4.60
C GLN A 79 1.30 18.19 -3.33
N ASN A 80 0.01 18.50 -3.46
CA ASN A 80 -0.89 18.64 -2.32
C ASN A 80 -1.38 17.29 -1.78
N TYR A 81 -1.46 16.27 -2.64
CA TYR A 81 -1.83 14.91 -2.26
C TYR A 81 -0.72 14.20 -1.46
N LEU A 82 0.54 14.32 -1.89
CA LEU A 82 1.67 13.58 -1.31
C LEU A 82 1.85 13.77 0.21
N PRO A 83 1.71 14.97 0.81
CA PRO A 83 1.74 15.15 2.26
C PRO A 83 0.67 14.35 3.00
N ASN A 84 -0.54 14.29 2.45
CA ASN A 84 -1.63 13.50 3.02
C ASN A 84 -1.33 12.00 2.91
N ALA A 85 -0.79 11.54 1.78
CA ALA A 85 -0.35 10.17 1.61
C ALA A 85 0.77 9.81 2.60
N MET A 86 1.79 10.65 2.74
CA MET A 86 2.87 10.49 3.71
C MET A 86 2.35 10.34 5.15
N GLY A 87 1.34 11.12 5.53
CA GLY A 87 0.67 10.99 6.83
C GLY A 87 -0.04 9.65 7.01
N ARG A 88 -0.76 9.18 5.99
CA ARG A 88 -1.47 7.89 6.01
C ARG A 88 -0.52 6.70 6.12
N PHE A 89 0.62 6.75 5.43
CA PHE A 89 1.61 5.67 5.39
C PHE A 89 2.72 5.79 6.45
N ARG A 90 2.57 6.66 7.46
CA ARG A 90 3.56 6.86 8.54
C ARG A 90 3.92 5.57 9.30
N ARG A 91 3.02 4.59 9.33
CA ARG A 91 3.25 3.26 9.93
C ARG A 91 4.28 2.41 9.17
N TYR A 92 4.65 2.82 7.96
CA TYR A 92 5.65 2.20 7.11
C TYR A 92 6.82 3.16 6.89
N PRO A 93 7.84 3.15 7.76
CA PRO A 93 8.91 4.15 7.73
C PRO A 93 9.67 4.20 6.40
N GLU A 94 9.91 3.05 5.78
CA GLU A 94 10.62 2.95 4.50
C GLU A 94 9.80 3.56 3.35
N LEU A 95 8.50 3.27 3.29
CA LEU A 95 7.60 3.86 2.30
C LEU A 95 7.42 5.37 2.52
N HIS A 96 7.29 5.79 3.78
CA HIS A 96 7.20 7.20 4.14
C HIS A 96 8.45 7.98 3.69
N GLU A 97 9.64 7.44 3.95
CA GLU A 97 10.89 8.06 3.53
C GLU A 97 11.04 8.07 2.00
N ALA A 98 10.69 6.97 1.33
CA ALA A 98 10.74 6.92 -0.12
C ALA A 98 9.77 7.91 -0.78
N LEU A 99 8.55 8.07 -0.25
CA LEU A 99 7.59 9.09 -0.69
C LEU A 99 8.14 10.52 -0.51
N ARG A 100 8.82 10.77 0.61
CA ARG A 100 9.46 12.06 0.88
C ARG A 100 10.53 12.38 -0.16
N LEU A 101 11.36 11.40 -0.53
CA LEU A 101 12.37 11.53 -1.58
C LEU A 101 11.74 11.79 -2.94
N VAL A 102 10.74 11.00 -3.33
CA VAL A 102 10.02 11.22 -4.60
C VAL A 102 9.40 12.61 -4.66
N SER A 103 8.73 13.06 -3.59
CA SER A 103 8.14 14.41 -3.54
C SER A 103 9.20 15.51 -3.69
N HIS A 104 10.37 15.34 -3.05
CA HIS A 104 11.48 16.28 -3.14
C HIS A 104 12.06 16.31 -4.56
N ASP A 105 12.41 15.17 -5.12
CA ASP A 105 13.05 15.07 -6.44
C ASP A 105 12.10 15.48 -7.56
N ALA A 106 10.79 15.18 -7.42
CA ALA A 106 9.78 15.63 -8.37
C ALA A 106 9.66 17.17 -8.39
N ASN A 107 9.70 17.82 -7.22
CA ASN A 107 9.73 19.28 -7.13
C ASN A 107 11.01 19.86 -7.72
N TRP A 108 12.15 19.21 -7.45
CA TRP A 108 13.43 19.65 -7.98
C TRP A 108 13.46 19.55 -9.50
N TYR A 109 13.05 18.41 -10.06
CA TYR A 109 12.92 18.18 -11.50
C TYR A 109 11.99 19.20 -12.14
N PHE A 110 10.78 19.37 -11.62
CA PHE A 110 9.82 20.35 -12.15
C PHE A 110 10.38 21.78 -12.11
N GLY A 111 11.06 22.14 -11.02
CA GLY A 111 11.72 23.43 -10.88
C GLY A 111 12.84 23.66 -11.91
N ARG A 112 13.59 22.61 -12.28
CA ARG A 112 14.58 22.66 -13.35
C ARG A 112 13.93 22.72 -14.73
N ASP A 113 12.84 21.99 -14.91
CA ASP A 113 12.08 21.99 -16.17
C ASP A 113 11.53 23.38 -16.50
N MET A 114 11.01 24.08 -15.49
CA MET A 114 10.47 25.43 -15.65
C MET A 114 11.54 26.51 -15.84
N LYS A 115 12.76 26.31 -15.31
CA LYS A 115 13.82 27.33 -15.32
C LYS A 115 14.78 27.23 -16.51
N HIS A 116 14.57 26.27 -17.41
CA HIS A 116 15.51 25.96 -18.50
C HIS A 116 16.93 25.72 -17.96
N GLY A 117 17.04 24.84 -16.96
CA GLY A 117 18.33 24.42 -16.40
C GLY A 117 19.30 23.90 -17.47
N SER A 118 20.58 23.78 -17.12
CA SER A 118 21.55 23.21 -18.05
C SER A 118 21.19 21.75 -18.37
N LYS A 119 21.63 21.23 -19.51
CA LYS A 119 21.40 19.83 -19.88
C LYS A 119 21.88 18.86 -18.78
N GLU A 120 23.00 19.19 -18.13
CA GLU A 120 23.57 18.41 -17.03
C GLU A 120 22.64 18.41 -15.81
N GLU A 121 22.10 19.57 -15.42
CA GLU A 121 21.15 19.69 -14.30
C GLU A 121 19.86 18.90 -14.56
N TYR A 122 19.38 18.85 -15.81
CA TYR A 122 18.21 18.06 -16.18
C TYR A 122 18.47 16.56 -16.06
N GLU A 123 19.60 16.07 -16.57
CA GLU A 123 19.96 14.66 -16.47
C GLU A 123 20.18 14.25 -15.00
N GLU A 124 20.78 15.12 -14.18
CA GLU A 124 20.92 14.89 -12.74
C GLU A 124 19.55 14.81 -12.05
N ALA A 125 18.65 15.76 -12.34
CA ALA A 125 17.29 15.75 -11.81
C ALA A 125 16.50 14.50 -12.22
N LYS A 126 16.65 14.08 -13.48
CA LYS A 126 16.02 12.86 -13.98
C LYS A 126 16.54 11.63 -13.24
N ASN A 127 17.86 11.49 -13.12
CA ASN A 127 18.47 10.34 -12.46
C ASN A 127 18.08 10.26 -10.98
N ASN A 128 18.02 11.39 -10.28
CA ASN A 128 17.58 11.43 -8.89
C ASN A 128 16.11 11.01 -8.75
N LEU A 129 15.22 11.54 -9.61
CA LEU A 129 13.81 11.17 -9.63
C LEU A 129 13.60 9.67 -9.95
N GLU A 130 14.31 9.13 -10.93
CA GLU A 130 14.25 7.69 -11.23
C GLU A 130 14.76 6.84 -10.06
N SER A 131 15.81 7.31 -9.37
CA SER A 131 16.38 6.62 -8.22
C SER A 131 15.41 6.62 -7.04
N SER A 132 14.80 7.76 -6.71
CA SER A 132 13.81 7.83 -5.63
C SER A 132 12.53 7.04 -5.97
N TYR A 133 12.10 7.04 -7.24
CA TYR A 133 10.99 6.20 -7.68
C TYR A 133 11.30 4.70 -7.52
N LYS A 134 12.51 4.24 -7.88
CA LYS A 134 12.94 2.85 -7.62
C LYS A 134 12.94 2.50 -6.13
N CYS A 135 13.36 3.42 -5.26
CA CYS A 135 13.28 3.24 -3.82
C CYS A 135 11.83 3.13 -3.34
N PHE A 136 10.93 3.94 -3.90
CA PHE A 136 9.50 3.91 -3.61
C PHE A 136 8.87 2.56 -3.99
N ILE A 137 9.10 2.06 -5.20
CA ILE A 137 8.58 0.76 -5.65
C ILE A 137 9.08 -0.37 -4.74
N LYS A 138 10.39 -0.39 -4.42
CA LYS A 138 10.94 -1.38 -3.49
C LYS A 138 10.29 -1.32 -2.10
N ALA A 139 9.95 -0.13 -1.62
CA ALA A 139 9.27 0.04 -0.34
C ALA A 139 7.81 -0.45 -0.40
N CYS A 140 7.11 -0.25 -1.51
CA CYS A 140 5.80 -0.84 -1.78
C CYS A 140 5.91 -2.38 -1.79
N ASP A 141 6.79 -2.94 -2.62
CA ASP A 141 7.00 -4.39 -2.75
C ASP A 141 7.25 -5.05 -1.39
N LYS A 142 8.11 -4.46 -0.57
CA LYS A 142 8.42 -4.98 0.77
C LYS A 142 7.19 -5.05 1.70
N ILE A 143 6.24 -4.13 1.54
CA ILE A 143 4.99 -4.16 2.31
C ILE A 143 4.07 -5.24 1.77
N LEU A 144 4.01 -5.40 0.45
CA LEU A 144 3.18 -6.39 -0.23
C LEU A 144 3.68 -7.83 0.01
N GLU A 145 4.99 -8.01 0.16
CA GLU A 145 5.67 -9.28 0.44
C GLU A 145 5.60 -9.72 1.91
N ARG A 146 5.27 -8.81 2.85
CA ARG A 146 5.03 -9.13 4.27
C ARG A 146 3.73 -9.94 4.44
N LYS A 147 3.73 -11.20 4.01
CA LYS A 147 2.73 -12.21 4.34
C LYS A 147 3.13 -13.02 5.57
#